data_AF-A0A401X796-F1
#
_entry.id   AF-A0A401X796-F1
#
_cell.length_a   1.000
_cell.length_b   1.000
_cell.length_c   1.000
_cell.angle_alpha   90.00
_cell.angle_beta   90.00
_cell.angle_gamma   90.00
#
_symmetry.space_group_name_H-M   'P 1'
#
loop_
_entity.id
_entity.type
_entity.pdbx_description
1 polymer ?
#
loop_
_entity_poly.entity_id
_entity_poly.type
_entity_poly.pdbx_seq_one_letter_code
_entity_poly.pdbx_strand_id
1 'polypeptide(L)'
;MIPDESVVSRISLTPRNTLIPVLGVTFKLNPNAEECIDLKVERARLRHLGRYTQKGAATAIKNGQSELSDELRDALTLAIRLMRQRMAALGLDSRNDVYIDESGIFRDLKISDPDTAGYIIVQEIMIATNSLVASWCLDKCIPILFRNHIPKNYDDEAFIAELKIIPAARMHEMGKAFISATCQGHMALQAPSYSWFTSPLRRYVDMVNQHNIMAYLDGHRHFPYTGGEDMRRLAEEIESRLGAINKKVSEGYKLRMQRFVARSLKAGMDFSRVEDGVLIRVIKAASTDGTLDQAPLGLMDECRKRLLTRNTSLSLLSTAIEYGNRDWHHLVFEILARFPEHAVSLLSALAMSSELIASVEFRSTDMTNLTQELVVRTKSGLTVSKIATGSNKALAKQRSAILALIEIYQVELSESDQEEIGINKILTDPVSKASDNEPGQKEISINACLEDPSNGNYKGKVLEYCVKAKIAPPHVSSTMEQLATSTRHYVTAEFVFLGCVIIAKGEASKLRDAERQAFKEIFLKIKSATLKQNIPA
;
A
#
# COMPACT_ATOMS: atom_id res chain seq x y z
N MET A 1 21.66 27.69 2.51
CA MET A 1 22.58 27.13 1.50
C MET A 1 23.11 28.22 0.60
N ILE A 2 22.23 28.97 -0.09
CA ILE A 2 22.59 30.21 -0.78
C ILE A 2 22.13 31.37 0.11
N PRO A 3 23.05 32.18 0.67
CA PRO A 3 22.70 33.20 1.67
C PRO A 3 22.15 34.49 1.05
N ASP A 4 22.39 34.74 -0.25
CA ASP A 4 22.05 35.98 -0.93
C ASP A 4 20.79 35.82 -1.80
N GLU A 5 19.70 36.50 -1.43
CA GLU A 5 18.44 36.51 -2.17
C GLU A 5 18.59 37.09 -3.59
N SER A 6 19.53 38.01 -3.81
CA SER A 6 19.82 38.56 -5.14
C SER A 6 20.41 37.50 -6.06
N VAL A 7 21.25 36.61 -5.53
CA VAL A 7 21.78 35.46 -6.28
C VAL A 7 20.64 34.51 -6.63
N VAL A 8 19.83 34.13 -5.64
CA VAL A 8 18.66 33.24 -5.84
C VAL A 8 17.71 33.81 -6.89
N SER A 9 17.41 35.10 -6.81
CA SER A 9 16.59 35.79 -7.81
C SER A 9 17.20 35.67 -9.20
N ARG A 10 18.51 35.96 -9.38
CA ARG A 10 19.18 35.89 -10.70
C ARG A 10 19.09 34.51 -11.34
N ILE A 11 19.28 33.44 -10.57
CA ILE A 11 19.31 32.04 -11.04
C ILE A 11 17.95 31.33 -10.99
N SER A 12 16.90 31.99 -10.48
CA SER A 12 15.54 31.46 -10.51
C SER A 12 14.96 31.52 -11.91
N LEU A 13 14.25 30.46 -12.30
CA LEU A 13 13.53 30.34 -13.59
C LEU A 13 12.24 31.19 -13.62
N THR A 14 12.32 32.43 -13.18
CA THR A 14 11.20 33.39 -13.24
C THR A 14 10.94 33.84 -14.68
N PRO A 15 9.69 34.09 -15.09
CA PRO A 15 9.38 34.64 -16.41
C PRO A 15 10.18 35.92 -16.67
N ARG A 16 10.91 35.98 -17.78
CA ARG A 16 11.71 37.14 -18.22
C ARG A 16 11.70 37.23 -19.74
N ASN A 17 11.93 38.43 -20.26
CA ASN A 17 12.00 38.70 -21.70
C ASN A 17 13.29 38.17 -22.36
N THR A 18 14.24 37.67 -21.57
CA THR A 18 15.52 37.14 -22.04
C THR A 18 15.60 35.64 -21.83
N LEU A 19 16.37 34.95 -22.69
CA LEU A 19 16.69 33.54 -22.50
C LEU A 19 17.50 33.32 -21.21
N ILE A 20 17.15 32.29 -20.46
CA ILE A 20 17.77 31.94 -19.17
C ILE A 20 18.74 30.77 -19.38
N PRO A 21 20.02 30.86 -18.97
CA PRO A 21 20.94 29.73 -19.06
C PRO A 21 20.51 28.62 -18.09
N VAL A 22 20.49 27.38 -18.58
CA VAL A 22 20.11 26.20 -17.79
C VAL A 22 21.02 25.02 -18.13
N LEU A 23 21.14 24.09 -17.19
CA LEU A 23 21.56 22.73 -17.51
C LEU A 23 20.32 21.99 -18.06
N GLY A 24 20.30 21.74 -19.36
CA GLY A 24 19.22 21.06 -20.06
C GLY A 24 19.42 19.56 -20.05
N VAL A 25 18.34 18.82 -19.79
CA VAL A 25 18.27 17.37 -19.96
C VAL A 25 17.08 17.07 -20.85
N THR A 26 17.35 16.48 -22.01
CA THR A 26 16.33 16.01 -22.95
C THR A 26 16.48 14.51 -23.08
N PHE A 27 15.40 13.76 -22.91
CA PHE A 27 15.41 12.32 -23.11
C PHE A 27 14.22 11.89 -23.97
N LYS A 28 14.47 10.90 -24.83
CA LYS A 28 13.46 10.26 -25.66
C LYS A 28 13.23 8.85 -25.13
N LEU A 29 11.98 8.52 -24.87
CA LEU A 29 11.60 7.18 -24.47
C LEU A 29 11.06 6.39 -25.66
N ASN A 30 11.15 5.06 -25.58
CA ASN A 30 10.42 4.18 -26.50
C ASN A 30 8.88 4.39 -26.36
N PRO A 31 8.06 3.90 -27.31
CA PRO A 31 6.60 4.12 -27.26
C PRO A 31 5.91 3.62 -25.98
N ASN A 32 6.50 2.62 -25.32
CA ASN A 32 5.99 2.08 -24.06
C ASN A 32 6.48 2.87 -22.82
N ALA A 33 7.37 3.84 -22.98
CA ALA A 33 8.06 4.56 -21.90
C ALA A 33 8.93 3.68 -20.98
N GLU A 34 9.31 2.48 -21.42
CA GLU A 34 10.07 1.49 -20.63
C GLU A 34 11.58 1.73 -20.68
N GLU A 35 12.08 2.30 -21.77
CA GLU A 35 13.51 2.52 -21.99
C GLU A 35 13.76 3.89 -22.60
N CYS A 36 14.86 4.52 -22.17
CA CYS A 36 15.38 5.74 -22.76
C CYS A 36 16.28 5.40 -23.95
N ILE A 37 15.86 5.82 -25.15
CA ILE A 37 16.55 5.53 -26.41
C ILE A 37 17.51 6.64 -26.84
N ASP A 38 17.35 7.85 -26.29
CA ASP A 38 18.26 8.96 -26.51
C ASP A 38 18.26 9.87 -25.28
N LEU A 39 19.45 10.29 -24.84
CA LEU A 39 19.64 11.17 -23.69
C LEU A 39 20.68 12.23 -24.04
N LYS A 40 20.26 13.50 -23.94
CA LYS A 40 21.10 14.65 -24.16
C LYS A 40 21.16 15.50 -22.90
N VAL A 41 22.36 15.64 -22.35
CA VAL A 41 22.69 16.55 -21.23
C VAL A 41 23.54 17.68 -21.80
N GLU A 42 23.09 18.93 -21.68
CA GLU A 42 23.75 20.06 -22.35
C GLU A 42 23.59 21.39 -21.61
N ARG A 43 24.45 22.37 -21.94
CA ARG A 43 24.19 23.78 -21.61
C ARG A 43 23.13 24.30 -22.57
N ALA A 44 21.96 24.65 -22.05
CA ALA A 44 20.83 25.11 -22.82
C ALA A 44 20.39 26.53 -22.43
N ARG A 45 19.47 27.07 -23.22
CA ARG A 45 18.82 28.36 -22.98
C ARG A 45 17.32 28.18 -22.96
N LEU A 46 16.70 28.48 -21.83
CA LEU A 46 15.27 28.34 -21.61
C LEU A 46 14.54 29.67 -21.92
N ARG A 47 13.46 29.59 -22.68
CA ARG A 47 12.43 30.65 -22.75
C ARG A 47 11.24 30.21 -21.91
N HIS A 48 10.82 31.06 -20.98
CA HIS A 48 9.71 30.73 -20.08
C HIS A 48 8.37 31.09 -20.74
N LEU A 49 7.46 30.12 -20.89
CA LEU A 49 6.15 30.32 -21.53
C LEU A 49 5.00 30.56 -20.53
N GLY A 50 5.12 30.09 -19.30
CA GLY A 50 4.07 30.26 -18.30
C GLY A 50 4.42 29.61 -16.96
N ARG A 51 3.88 30.15 -15.85
CA ARG A 51 4.13 29.64 -14.50
C ARG A 51 2.83 29.08 -13.94
N TYR A 52 2.86 27.83 -13.49
CA TYR A 52 1.73 27.18 -12.86
C TYR A 52 1.99 26.88 -11.39
N THR A 53 0.98 27.06 -10.56
CA THR A 53 0.87 26.33 -9.30
C THR A 53 0.41 24.91 -9.60
N GLN A 54 0.58 23.96 -8.67
CA GLN A 54 0.11 22.58 -8.90
C GLN A 54 -1.39 22.53 -9.18
N LYS A 55 -2.17 23.25 -8.37
CA LYS A 55 -3.61 23.44 -8.59
C LYS A 55 -3.94 24.12 -9.91
N GLY A 56 -3.13 25.11 -10.30
CA GLY A 56 -3.26 25.82 -11.57
C GLY A 56 -3.06 24.90 -12.78
N ALA A 57 -2.03 24.05 -12.74
CA ALA A 57 -1.76 23.05 -13.77
C ALA A 57 -2.91 22.05 -13.89
N ALA A 58 -3.42 21.53 -12.76
CA ALA A 58 -4.54 20.60 -12.78
C ALA A 58 -5.84 21.24 -13.30
N THR A 59 -6.09 22.51 -12.95
CA THR A 59 -7.23 23.25 -13.48
C THR A 59 -7.10 23.46 -14.99
N ALA A 60 -5.91 23.79 -15.48
CA ALA A 60 -5.63 23.93 -16.91
C ALA A 60 -5.82 22.61 -17.67
N ILE A 61 -5.40 21.49 -17.10
CA ILE A 61 -5.61 20.14 -17.67
C ILE A 61 -7.10 19.84 -17.78
N LYS A 62 -7.85 20.09 -16.70
CA LYS A 62 -9.29 19.76 -16.61
C LYS A 62 -10.16 20.64 -17.50
N ASN A 63 -9.95 21.95 -17.47
CA ASN A 63 -10.86 22.90 -18.09
C ASN A 63 -10.42 23.34 -19.49
N GLY A 64 -9.18 23.05 -19.90
CA GLY A 64 -8.69 23.42 -21.24
C GLY A 64 -8.52 24.93 -21.47
N GLN A 65 -8.37 25.72 -20.40
CA GLN A 65 -8.38 27.19 -20.46
C GLN A 65 -6.99 27.81 -20.68
N SER A 66 -5.95 27.01 -20.92
CA SER A 66 -4.59 27.49 -21.15
C SER A 66 -4.11 27.10 -22.55
N GLU A 67 -3.27 27.94 -23.15
CA GLU A 67 -2.53 27.63 -24.38
C GLU A 67 -1.62 26.40 -24.25
N LEU A 68 -1.24 26.03 -23.02
CA LEU A 68 -0.41 24.85 -22.73
C LEU A 68 -1.22 23.64 -22.20
N SER A 69 -2.54 23.67 -22.35
CA SER A 69 -3.42 22.63 -21.79
C SER A 69 -3.13 21.25 -22.39
N ASP A 70 -2.74 21.16 -23.65
CA ASP A 70 -2.44 19.88 -24.32
C ASP A 70 -1.08 19.33 -23.88
N GLU A 71 -0.04 20.15 -23.82
CA GLU A 71 1.27 19.76 -23.32
C GLU A 71 1.21 19.30 -21.86
N LEU A 72 0.37 19.94 -21.04
CA LEU A 72 0.15 19.52 -19.65
C LEU A 72 -0.57 18.16 -19.56
N ARG A 73 -1.50 17.86 -20.49
CA ARG A 73 -2.16 16.55 -20.58
C ARG A 73 -1.20 15.46 -21.03
N ASP A 74 -0.34 15.76 -22.00
CA ASP A 74 0.68 14.83 -22.46
C ASP A 74 1.71 14.55 -21.36
N ALA A 75 2.15 15.58 -20.63
CA ALA A 75 3.03 15.45 -19.48
C ALA A 75 2.39 14.60 -18.37
N LEU A 76 1.10 14.80 -18.08
CA LEU A 76 0.38 13.97 -17.11
C LEU A 76 0.28 12.52 -17.56
N THR A 77 -0.04 12.29 -18.83
CA THR A 77 -0.16 10.96 -19.41
C THR A 77 1.16 10.19 -19.29
N LEU A 78 2.27 10.85 -19.63
CA LEU A 78 3.61 10.28 -19.47
C LEU A 78 3.92 10.02 -17.99
N ALA A 79 3.68 10.98 -17.10
CA ALA A 79 3.98 10.84 -15.68
C ALA A 79 3.20 9.70 -15.02
N ILE A 80 1.90 9.55 -15.33
CA ILE A 80 1.09 8.41 -14.85
C ILE A 80 1.66 7.08 -15.34
N ARG A 81 2.13 7.03 -16.60
CA ARG A 81 2.73 5.81 -17.16
C ARG A 81 4.02 5.43 -16.42
N LEU A 82 4.93 6.39 -16.22
CA LEU A 82 6.16 6.21 -15.46
C LEU A 82 5.89 5.76 -14.02
N MET A 83 4.95 6.43 -13.33
CA MET A 83 4.52 6.07 -11.98
C MET A 83 4.02 4.62 -11.92
N ARG A 84 3.14 4.24 -12.84
CA ARG A 84 2.55 2.89 -12.88
C ARG A 84 3.59 1.80 -13.15
N GLN A 85 4.54 2.04 -14.06
CA GLN A 85 5.64 1.10 -14.31
C GLN A 85 6.49 0.90 -13.07
N ARG A 86 6.85 1.99 -12.38
CA ARG A 86 7.60 1.94 -11.13
C ARG A 86 6.85 1.20 -10.02
N MET A 87 5.54 1.43 -9.90
CA MET A 87 4.68 0.70 -8.96
C MET A 87 4.54 -0.78 -9.33
N ALA A 88 4.44 -1.11 -10.62
CA ALA A 88 4.39 -2.48 -11.11
C ALA A 88 5.70 -3.24 -10.82
N ALA A 89 6.86 -2.59 -10.96
CA ALA A 89 8.14 -3.16 -10.56
C ALA A 89 8.20 -3.49 -9.05
N LEU A 90 7.41 -2.82 -8.22
CA LEU A 90 7.25 -3.14 -6.80
C LEU A 90 6.17 -4.19 -6.52
N GLY A 91 5.48 -4.72 -7.55
CA GLY A 91 4.35 -5.64 -7.37
C GLY A 91 3.07 -4.96 -6.86
N LEU A 92 2.90 -3.65 -7.13
CA LEU A 92 1.75 -2.83 -6.72
C LEU A 92 0.92 -2.33 -7.91
N ASP A 93 0.97 -3.02 -9.04
CA ASP A 93 0.25 -2.69 -10.28
C ASP A 93 -1.27 -2.55 -10.11
N SER A 94 -1.84 -3.31 -9.17
CA SER A 94 -3.28 -3.33 -8.86
C SER A 94 -3.73 -2.25 -7.85
N ARG A 95 -2.80 -1.50 -7.24
CA ARG A 95 -3.11 -0.46 -6.25
C ARG A 95 -3.38 0.87 -6.94
N ASN A 96 -4.60 1.38 -6.79
CA ASN A 96 -5.02 2.68 -7.34
C ASN A 96 -5.24 3.76 -6.26
N ASP A 97 -5.03 3.39 -5.00
CA ASP A 97 -5.30 4.21 -3.81
C ASP A 97 -4.03 4.80 -3.18
N VAL A 98 -2.85 4.37 -3.63
CA VAL A 98 -1.55 4.84 -3.11
C VAL A 98 -0.51 4.95 -4.21
N TYR A 99 0.53 5.76 -4.00
CA TYR A 99 1.75 5.81 -4.80
C TYR A 99 2.95 6.04 -3.89
N ILE A 100 4.17 5.91 -4.43
CA ILE A 100 5.41 6.19 -3.68
C ILE A 100 5.98 7.52 -4.13
N ASP A 101 6.32 8.40 -3.19
CA ASP A 101 6.92 9.71 -3.50
C ASP A 101 8.42 9.62 -3.84
N GLU A 102 9.04 10.76 -4.20
CA GLU A 102 10.47 10.85 -4.52
C GLU A 102 11.40 10.44 -3.35
N SER A 103 10.88 10.37 -2.13
CA SER A 103 11.62 9.93 -0.95
C SER A 103 11.47 8.43 -0.69
N GLY A 104 10.69 7.71 -1.50
CA GLY A 104 10.42 6.30 -1.30
C GLY A 104 9.31 6.03 -0.28
N ILE A 105 8.49 7.02 0.07
CA ILE A 105 7.42 6.91 1.08
C ILE A 105 6.07 6.73 0.40
N PHE A 106 5.21 5.86 0.94
CA PHE A 106 3.82 5.70 0.48
C PHE A 106 2.98 6.94 0.77
N ARG A 107 2.18 7.34 -0.22
CA ARG A 107 1.22 8.45 -0.18
C ARG A 107 -0.11 7.99 -0.74
N ASP A 108 -1.20 8.53 -0.22
CA ASP A 108 -2.53 8.29 -0.79
C ASP A 108 -2.64 8.91 -2.18
N LEU A 109 -3.20 8.15 -3.12
CA LEU A 109 -3.44 8.56 -4.49
C LEU A 109 -4.91 8.92 -4.65
N LYS A 110 -5.22 10.22 -4.58
CA LYS A 110 -6.55 10.75 -4.88
C LYS A 110 -6.51 11.45 -6.24
N ILE A 111 -6.58 10.68 -7.33
CA ILE A 111 -6.47 11.22 -8.70
C ILE A 111 -7.52 12.31 -8.99
N SER A 112 -8.68 12.26 -8.32
CA SER A 112 -9.74 13.27 -8.41
C SER A 112 -9.41 14.59 -7.70
N ASP A 113 -8.38 14.61 -6.87
CA ASP A 113 -7.91 15.81 -6.17
C ASP A 113 -7.19 16.74 -7.18
N PRO A 114 -7.68 17.98 -7.36
CA PRO A 114 -7.01 18.98 -8.19
C PRO A 114 -5.54 19.21 -7.82
N ASP A 115 -5.11 18.91 -6.60
CA ASP A 115 -3.73 19.15 -6.22
C ASP A 115 -2.80 18.03 -6.72
N THR A 116 -3.30 16.81 -6.95
CA THR A 116 -2.47 15.62 -7.22
C THR A 116 -1.82 15.58 -8.61
N ALA A 117 -2.50 16.07 -9.66
CA ALA A 117 -1.99 15.95 -11.04
C ALA A 117 -0.66 16.69 -11.25
N GLY A 118 -0.55 17.93 -10.77
CA GLY A 118 0.70 18.70 -10.88
C GLY A 118 1.86 18.08 -10.11
N TYR A 119 1.60 17.56 -8.91
CA TYR A 119 2.60 16.86 -8.12
C TYR A 119 3.14 15.62 -8.84
N ILE A 120 2.27 14.80 -9.42
CA ILE A 120 2.68 13.60 -10.16
C ILE A 120 3.55 13.97 -11.36
N ILE A 121 3.15 14.99 -12.15
CA ILE A 121 3.94 15.45 -13.31
C ILE A 121 5.36 15.80 -12.88
N VAL A 122 5.50 16.70 -11.90
CA VAL A 122 6.82 17.14 -11.46
C VAL A 122 7.60 15.96 -10.89
N GLN A 123 7.01 15.19 -9.99
CA GLN A 123 7.68 14.09 -9.31
C GLN A 123 8.27 13.08 -10.30
N GLU A 124 7.47 12.54 -11.21
CA GLU A 124 7.92 11.44 -12.07
C GLU A 124 8.93 11.91 -13.11
N ILE A 125 8.78 13.13 -13.64
CA ILE A 125 9.80 13.71 -14.53
C ILE A 125 11.10 13.96 -13.77
N MET A 126 11.05 14.43 -12.52
CA MET A 126 12.25 14.61 -11.71
C MET A 126 12.92 13.27 -11.36
N ILE A 127 12.14 12.23 -11.03
CA ILE A 127 12.66 10.88 -10.76
C ILE A 127 13.35 10.31 -12.02
N ALA A 128 12.68 10.38 -13.18
CA ALA A 128 13.23 9.90 -14.44
C ALA A 128 14.53 10.64 -14.81
N THR A 129 14.52 11.98 -14.74
CA THR A 129 15.70 12.81 -14.98
C THR A 129 16.85 12.42 -14.05
N ASN A 130 16.56 12.30 -12.76
CA ASN A 130 17.55 11.97 -11.74
C ASN A 130 18.17 10.57 -11.94
N SER A 131 17.38 9.58 -12.35
CA SER A 131 17.88 8.24 -12.61
C SER A 131 18.69 8.17 -13.91
N LEU A 132 18.18 8.77 -15.00
CA LEU A 132 18.86 8.76 -16.30
C LEU A 132 20.19 9.52 -16.26
N VAL A 133 20.23 10.68 -15.60
CA VAL A 133 21.48 11.46 -15.47
C VAL A 133 22.47 10.76 -14.55
N ALA A 134 22.02 10.06 -13.49
CA ALA A 134 22.91 9.26 -12.65
C ALA A 134 23.59 8.13 -13.45
N SER A 135 22.83 7.39 -14.26
CA SER A 135 23.38 6.36 -15.15
C SER A 135 24.33 6.96 -16.17
N TRP A 136 23.97 8.08 -16.80
CA TRP A 136 24.84 8.78 -17.73
C TRP A 136 26.16 9.23 -17.10
N CYS A 137 26.13 9.75 -15.88
CA CYS A 137 27.35 10.11 -15.14
C CYS A 137 28.24 8.90 -14.87
N LEU A 138 27.65 7.74 -14.52
CA LEU A 138 28.40 6.50 -14.37
C LEU A 138 29.08 6.08 -15.67
N ASP A 139 28.35 6.08 -16.79
CA ASP A 139 28.87 5.70 -18.11
C ASP A 139 29.99 6.63 -18.60
N LYS A 140 29.92 7.92 -18.23
CA LYS A 140 30.93 8.93 -18.56
C LYS A 140 32.05 9.05 -17.52
N CYS A 141 32.02 8.23 -16.47
CA CYS A 141 32.96 8.29 -15.35
C CYS A 141 33.04 9.69 -14.70
N ILE A 142 31.91 10.39 -14.59
CA ILE A 142 31.80 11.68 -13.92
C ILE A 142 31.60 11.41 -12.42
N PRO A 143 32.52 11.84 -11.54
CA PRO A 143 32.36 11.63 -10.11
C PRO A 143 31.15 12.43 -9.60
N ILE A 144 30.20 11.75 -8.95
CA ILE A 144 29.02 12.37 -8.37
C ILE A 144 28.71 11.73 -7.01
N LEU A 145 27.89 12.43 -6.22
CA LEU A 145 27.27 11.87 -5.02
C LEU A 145 25.98 11.15 -5.43
N PHE A 146 25.77 9.93 -4.96
CA PHE A 146 24.56 9.12 -5.17
C PHE A 146 23.62 9.24 -3.97
N ARG A 147 22.32 9.05 -4.24
CA ARG A 147 21.28 8.89 -3.21
C ARG A 147 20.85 7.43 -3.21
N ASN A 148 21.37 6.67 -2.24
CA ASN A 148 21.12 5.24 -2.13
C ASN A 148 19.95 4.95 -1.17
N HIS A 149 19.29 3.82 -1.38
CA HIS A 149 18.25 3.33 -0.49
C HIS A 149 18.25 1.80 -0.50
N ILE A 150 18.83 1.22 0.55
CA ILE A 150 19.05 -0.23 0.71
C ILE A 150 18.37 -0.74 1.99
N PRO A 151 18.27 -2.08 2.21
CA PRO A 151 17.63 -2.65 3.39
C PRO A 151 18.47 -2.44 4.66
N LYS A 152 17.83 -2.44 5.83
CA LYS A 152 18.50 -2.30 7.13
C LYS A 152 19.33 -3.55 7.43
N ASN A 153 20.56 -3.37 7.92
CA ASN A 153 21.45 -4.44 8.41
C ASN A 153 21.95 -5.43 7.36
N TYR A 154 22.19 -4.99 6.12
CA TYR A 154 22.79 -5.85 5.08
C TYR A 154 24.19 -5.38 4.73
N ASP A 155 25.19 -6.19 5.09
CA ASP A 155 26.61 -5.99 4.79
C ASP A 155 27.11 -6.85 3.60
N ASP A 156 26.22 -7.61 2.95
CA ASP A 156 26.60 -8.55 1.90
C ASP A 156 26.46 -7.95 0.50
N GLU A 157 27.60 -7.62 -0.13
CA GLU A 157 27.69 -7.09 -1.49
C GLU A 157 27.07 -8.03 -2.55
N ALA A 158 27.08 -9.35 -2.32
CA ALA A 158 26.53 -10.34 -3.25
C ALA A 158 25.00 -10.24 -3.37
N PHE A 159 24.31 -9.91 -2.27
CA PHE A 159 22.85 -9.81 -2.20
C PHE A 159 22.30 -8.55 -2.90
N ILE A 160 23.07 -7.45 -2.88
CA ILE A 160 22.72 -6.20 -3.57
C ILE A 160 22.80 -6.39 -5.10
N ALA A 161 23.72 -7.22 -5.59
CA ALA A 161 23.83 -7.54 -7.02
C ALA A 161 22.66 -8.40 -7.53
N GLU A 162 22.11 -9.27 -6.68
CA GLU A 162 20.96 -10.14 -6.99
C GLU A 162 19.61 -9.40 -6.93
N LEU A 163 19.43 -8.45 -6.02
CA LEU A 163 18.18 -7.71 -5.85
C LEU A 163 18.09 -6.46 -6.73
N LYS A 164 17.94 -6.67 -8.04
CA LYS A 164 17.52 -5.58 -8.95
C LYS A 164 16.08 -5.15 -8.72
N ILE A 165 15.25 -6.00 -8.09
CA ILE A 165 13.84 -5.75 -7.82
C ILE A 165 13.48 -6.24 -6.41
N ILE A 166 13.08 -5.32 -5.53
CA ILE A 166 12.48 -5.66 -4.23
C ILE A 166 10.95 -5.57 -4.32
N PRO A 167 10.20 -6.66 -4.07
CA PRO A 167 8.74 -6.60 -3.96
C PRO A 167 8.29 -5.73 -2.78
N ALA A 168 7.16 -5.03 -2.92
CA ALA A 168 6.62 -4.15 -1.90
C ALA A 168 6.43 -4.80 -0.52
N ALA A 169 6.21 -6.12 -0.48
CA ALA A 169 6.13 -6.90 0.75
C ALA A 169 7.36 -6.76 1.65
N ARG A 170 8.54 -6.47 1.10
CA ARG A 170 9.81 -6.31 1.82
C ARG A 170 10.20 -4.86 2.07
N MET A 171 9.34 -3.89 1.71
CA MET A 171 9.64 -2.47 1.95
C MET A 171 9.80 -2.11 3.43
N HIS A 172 9.23 -2.89 4.35
CA HIS A 172 9.40 -2.70 5.79
C HIS A 172 10.83 -2.99 6.27
N GLU A 173 11.60 -3.79 5.51
CA GLU A 173 13.01 -4.07 5.76
C GLU A 173 13.92 -2.91 5.36
N MET A 174 13.39 -1.90 4.65
CA MET A 174 14.18 -0.81 4.10
C MET A 174 14.75 0.14 5.16
N GLY A 175 16.00 0.58 4.92
CA GLY A 175 16.68 1.62 5.68
C GLY A 175 16.13 3.01 5.40
N LYS A 176 16.81 4.03 5.90
CA LYS A 176 16.60 5.39 5.40
C LYS A 176 17.48 5.59 4.19
N ALA A 177 16.99 6.28 3.16
CA ALA A 177 17.84 6.69 2.06
C ALA A 177 18.96 7.62 2.57
N PHE A 178 20.16 7.51 1.99
CA PHE A 178 21.38 8.20 2.41
C PHE A 178 22.23 8.62 1.21
N ILE A 179 23.10 9.61 1.40
CA ILE A 179 24.07 10.08 0.41
C ILE A 179 25.38 9.30 0.53
N SER A 180 25.96 8.91 -0.60
CA SER A 180 27.27 8.23 -0.68
C SER A 180 28.01 8.61 -1.96
N ALA A 181 29.33 8.45 -1.98
CA ALA A 181 30.13 8.55 -3.21
C ALA A 181 30.04 7.27 -4.07
N THR A 182 29.51 6.18 -3.52
CA THR A 182 29.37 4.89 -4.20
C THR A 182 27.93 4.66 -4.62
N CYS A 183 27.71 4.23 -5.86
CA CYS A 183 26.38 3.85 -6.33
C CYS A 183 26.00 2.47 -5.78
N GLN A 184 24.89 2.41 -5.03
CA GLN A 184 24.35 1.14 -4.51
C GLN A 184 22.88 0.93 -4.93
N GLY A 185 22.33 1.87 -5.68
CA GLY A 185 20.94 1.85 -6.14
C GLY A 185 19.94 2.39 -5.11
N HIS A 186 18.73 2.64 -5.60
CA HIS A 186 17.63 3.19 -4.84
C HIS A 186 16.39 2.29 -4.98
N MET A 187 16.30 1.29 -4.10
CA MET A 187 15.35 0.18 -4.24
C MET A 187 13.88 0.62 -4.19
N ALA A 188 13.51 1.62 -3.36
CA ALA A 188 12.11 2.08 -3.30
C ALA A 188 11.67 2.80 -4.58
N LEU A 189 12.62 3.29 -5.38
CA LEU A 189 12.36 3.90 -6.68
C LEU A 189 12.64 2.93 -7.82
N GLN A 190 13.09 1.70 -7.53
CA GLN A 190 13.49 0.69 -8.51
C GLN A 190 14.52 1.24 -9.52
N ALA A 191 15.43 2.07 -9.02
CA ALA A 191 16.45 2.73 -9.82
C ALA A 191 17.84 2.14 -9.50
N PRO A 192 18.51 1.46 -10.46
CA PRO A 192 19.86 0.92 -10.26
C PRO A 192 20.90 1.98 -9.92
N SER A 193 20.69 3.19 -10.44
CA SER A 193 21.44 4.38 -10.07
C SER A 193 20.45 5.53 -9.85
N TYR A 194 20.70 6.32 -8.81
CA TYR A 194 19.86 7.47 -8.48
C TYR A 194 20.68 8.53 -7.78
N SER A 195 20.47 9.78 -8.16
CA SER A 195 21.09 10.93 -7.54
C SER A 195 20.23 12.18 -7.74
N TRP A 196 20.48 13.22 -6.96
CA TRP A 196 19.75 14.47 -7.07
C TRP A 196 20.48 15.45 -7.99
N PHE A 197 19.76 16.00 -8.98
CA PHE A 197 20.25 17.06 -9.87
C PHE A 197 19.26 18.20 -10.04
N THR A 198 18.00 18.02 -9.67
CA THR A 198 16.87 18.86 -10.07
C THR A 198 16.53 19.99 -9.08
N SER A 199 17.34 20.24 -8.07
CA SER A 199 17.09 21.25 -7.03
C SER A 199 18.38 21.91 -6.46
N PRO A 200 19.32 22.39 -7.31
CA PRO A 200 20.59 22.99 -6.89
C PRO A 200 20.45 24.29 -6.08
N LEU A 201 19.26 24.89 -6.03
CA LEU A 201 18.99 26.09 -5.20
C LEU A 201 18.80 25.78 -3.73
N ARG A 202 18.42 24.54 -3.40
CA ARG A 202 18.03 24.12 -2.05
C ARG A 202 18.74 22.85 -1.55
N ARG A 203 19.43 22.12 -2.43
CA ARG A 203 20.20 20.93 -2.09
C ARG A 203 21.65 21.06 -2.55
N TYR A 204 22.57 20.87 -1.60
CA TYR A 204 24.00 21.03 -1.85
C TYR A 204 24.55 19.90 -2.72
N VAL A 205 23.98 18.70 -2.57
CA VAL A 205 24.28 17.52 -3.40
C VAL A 205 24.06 17.81 -4.89
N ASP A 206 22.90 18.37 -5.25
CA ASP A 206 22.60 18.75 -6.64
C ASP A 206 23.60 19.77 -7.17
N MET A 207 24.01 20.73 -6.33
CA MET A 207 25.02 21.72 -6.71
C MET A 207 26.36 21.04 -6.99
N VAL A 208 26.86 20.17 -6.11
CA VAL A 208 28.11 19.40 -6.30
C VAL A 208 28.07 18.61 -7.61
N ASN A 209 26.98 17.87 -7.82
CA ASN A 209 26.81 17.04 -9.00
C ASN A 209 26.73 17.86 -10.29
N GLN A 210 25.98 18.97 -10.30
CA GLN A 210 25.89 19.86 -11.45
C GLN A 210 27.24 20.51 -11.80
N HIS A 211 28.08 20.85 -10.82
CA HIS A 211 29.42 21.40 -11.10
C HIS A 211 30.30 20.40 -11.86
N ASN A 212 30.27 19.13 -11.47
CA ASN A 212 31.04 18.11 -12.17
C ASN A 212 30.49 17.80 -13.57
N ILE A 213 29.17 17.81 -13.74
CA ILE A 213 28.53 17.71 -15.07
C ILE A 213 28.94 18.90 -15.95
N MET A 214 28.89 20.12 -15.43
CA MET A 214 29.29 21.31 -16.20
C MET A 214 30.78 21.25 -16.58
N ALA A 215 31.64 20.85 -15.66
CA ALA A 215 33.07 20.69 -15.96
C ALA A 215 33.31 19.65 -17.07
N TYR A 216 32.57 18.54 -17.05
CA TYR A 216 32.60 17.55 -18.13
C TYR A 216 32.17 18.14 -19.47
N LEU A 217 31.05 18.88 -19.50
CA LEU A 217 30.52 19.52 -20.71
C LEU A 217 31.46 20.58 -21.28
N ASP A 218 32.26 21.23 -20.43
CA ASP A 218 33.30 22.19 -20.82
C ASP A 218 34.60 21.48 -21.30
N GLY A 219 34.62 20.15 -21.34
CA GLY A 219 35.74 19.35 -21.81
C GLY A 219 36.83 19.12 -20.77
N HIS A 220 36.62 19.53 -19.52
CA HIS A 220 37.59 19.31 -18.46
C HIS A 220 37.71 17.83 -18.08
N ARG A 221 38.94 17.41 -17.76
CA ARG A 221 39.25 16.08 -17.23
C ARG A 221 39.48 16.09 -15.72
N HIS A 222 39.72 17.27 -15.14
CA HIS A 222 39.80 17.50 -13.72
C HIS A 222 38.49 18.11 -13.24
N PHE A 223 37.86 17.44 -12.29
CA PHE A 223 36.58 17.85 -11.74
C PHE A 223 36.77 18.73 -10.50
N PRO A 224 35.94 19.77 -10.30
CA PRO A 224 35.93 20.55 -9.06
C PRO A 224 35.79 19.67 -7.81
N TYR A 225 35.06 18.57 -7.92
CA TYR A 225 34.97 17.52 -6.90
C TYR A 225 35.56 16.23 -7.47
N THR A 226 36.74 15.86 -6.99
CA THR A 226 37.68 14.88 -7.60
C THR A 226 37.24 13.41 -7.51
N GLY A 227 36.16 13.08 -6.79
CA GLY A 227 35.75 11.70 -6.55
C GLY A 227 36.54 11.06 -5.40
N GLY A 228 36.60 9.73 -5.38
CA GLY A 228 37.43 8.98 -4.43
C GLY A 228 37.16 9.32 -2.96
N GLU A 229 38.23 9.43 -2.17
CA GLU A 229 38.16 9.70 -0.73
C GLU A 229 37.60 11.09 -0.40
N ASP A 230 37.91 12.11 -1.21
CA ASP A 230 37.39 13.46 -0.99
C ASP A 230 35.87 13.50 -1.11
N MET A 231 35.31 12.79 -2.11
CA MET A 231 33.87 12.69 -2.30
C MET A 231 33.20 11.85 -1.20
N ARG A 232 33.86 10.79 -0.68
CA ARG A 232 33.36 10.02 0.46
C ARG A 232 33.27 10.86 1.71
N ARG A 233 34.34 11.58 2.06
CA ARG A 233 34.36 12.50 3.20
C ARG A 233 33.28 13.59 3.07
N LEU A 234 33.10 14.12 1.86
CA LEU A 234 32.04 15.10 1.60
C LEU A 234 30.64 14.50 1.80
N ALA A 235 30.41 13.27 1.35
CA ALA A 235 29.15 12.55 1.55
C ALA A 235 28.82 12.37 3.03
N GLU A 236 29.81 11.92 3.83
CA GLU A 236 29.68 11.73 5.27
C GLU A 236 29.37 13.04 6.00
N GLU A 237 30.06 14.13 5.63
CA GLU A 237 29.79 15.44 6.19
C GLU A 237 28.37 15.93 5.88
N ILE A 238 27.91 15.73 4.63
CA ILE A 238 26.55 16.07 4.22
C ILE A 238 25.52 15.25 5.01
N GLU A 239 25.69 13.94 5.12
CA GLU A 239 24.77 13.08 5.87
C GLU A 239 24.70 13.45 7.36
N SER A 240 25.85 13.73 7.98
CA SER A 240 25.91 14.18 9.37
C SER A 240 25.12 15.48 9.58
N ARG A 241 25.33 16.48 8.72
CA ARG A 241 24.61 17.77 8.77
C ARG A 241 23.12 17.60 8.50
N LEU A 242 22.73 16.79 7.52
CA LEU A 242 21.32 16.49 7.23
C LEU A 242 20.65 15.78 8.40
N GLY A 243 21.34 14.84 9.05
CA GLY A 243 20.88 14.17 10.26
C GLY A 243 20.57 15.15 11.40
N ALA A 244 21.49 16.09 11.67
CA ALA A 244 21.32 17.12 12.68
C ALA A 244 20.14 18.06 12.36
N ILE A 245 20.00 18.50 11.11
CA ILE A 245 18.88 19.34 10.65
C ILE A 245 17.54 18.60 10.81
N ASN A 246 17.47 17.36 10.33
CA ASN A 246 16.24 16.54 10.41
C ASN A 246 15.81 16.29 11.85
N LYS A 247 16.76 16.05 12.75
CA LYS A 247 16.49 15.94 14.19
C LYS A 247 15.87 17.21 14.75
N LYS A 248 16.49 18.38 14.49
CA LYS A 248 15.99 19.69 14.95
C LYS A 248 14.60 20.02 14.37
N VAL A 249 14.37 19.72 13.09
CA VAL A 249 13.06 19.92 12.44
C VAL A 249 11.99 19.03 13.09
N SER A 250 12.31 17.76 13.33
CA SER A 250 11.42 16.80 13.98
C SER A 250 11.07 17.23 15.41
N GLU A 251 12.05 17.65 16.20
CA GLU A 251 11.85 18.18 17.56
C GLU A 251 10.97 19.44 17.53
N GLY A 252 11.23 20.37 16.62
CA GLY A 252 10.40 21.56 16.43
C GLY A 252 8.96 21.25 16.01
N TYR A 253 8.78 20.25 15.14
CA TYR A 253 7.45 19.77 14.76
C TYR A 253 6.72 19.14 15.96
N LYS A 254 7.40 18.29 16.75
CA LYS A 254 6.85 17.69 17.97
C LYS A 254 6.38 18.77 18.95
N LEU A 255 7.19 19.79 19.20
CA LEU A 255 6.85 20.88 20.10
C LEU A 255 5.67 21.72 19.59
N ARG A 256 5.63 22.05 18.29
CA ARG A 256 4.48 22.75 17.68
C ARG A 256 3.21 21.92 17.79
N MET A 257 3.30 20.62 17.52
CA MET A 257 2.17 19.70 17.62
C MET A 257 1.67 19.58 19.06
N GLN A 258 2.55 19.47 20.05
CA GLN A 258 2.16 19.48 21.47
C GLN A 258 1.43 20.77 21.86
N ARG A 259 1.95 21.94 21.44
CA ARG A 259 1.27 23.23 21.68
C ARG A 259 -0.08 23.31 20.97
N PHE A 260 -0.17 22.80 19.76
CA PHE A 260 -1.42 22.75 19.00
C PHE A 260 -2.45 21.87 19.70
N VAL A 261 -2.08 20.66 20.10
CA VAL A 261 -2.97 19.74 20.85
C VAL A 261 -3.41 20.39 22.16
N ALA A 262 -2.50 20.96 22.95
CA ALA A 262 -2.85 21.63 24.21
C ALA A 262 -3.79 22.83 24.04
N ARG A 263 -3.70 23.56 22.91
CA ARG A 263 -4.65 24.62 22.55
C ARG A 263 -6.00 24.05 22.13
N SER A 264 -5.99 22.96 21.39
CA SER A 264 -7.21 22.25 20.93
C SER A 264 -8.04 21.79 22.13
N LEU A 265 -7.38 21.35 23.22
CA LEU A 265 -8.05 20.94 24.45
C LEU A 265 -8.69 22.11 25.21
N LYS A 266 -8.20 23.35 25.04
CA LYS A 266 -8.66 24.53 25.82
C LYS A 266 -9.66 25.41 25.08
N ALA A 267 -9.67 25.38 23.75
CA ALA A 267 -10.54 26.22 22.93
C ALA A 267 -11.33 25.32 21.98
N GLY A 268 -12.63 25.60 21.80
CA GLY A 268 -13.45 24.93 20.79
C GLY A 268 -12.78 25.05 19.42
N MET A 269 -12.40 23.91 18.84
CA MET A 269 -11.68 23.80 17.58
C MET A 269 -12.59 23.25 16.50
N ASP A 270 -12.46 23.77 15.28
CA ASP A 270 -13.05 23.14 14.10
C ASP A 270 -12.16 21.96 13.64
N PHE A 271 -12.59 20.74 13.97
CA PHE A 271 -11.88 19.51 13.59
C PHE A 271 -12.09 19.11 12.12
N SER A 272 -13.03 19.73 11.40
CA SER A 272 -13.33 19.36 10.02
C SER A 272 -12.15 19.54 9.05
N ARG A 273 -11.17 20.37 9.44
CA ARG A 273 -10.00 20.74 8.61
C ARG A 273 -8.68 20.10 9.05
N VAL A 274 -8.66 19.29 10.10
CA VAL A 274 -7.42 18.67 10.60
C VAL A 274 -7.26 17.24 10.07
N GLU A 275 -6.03 16.74 9.94
CA GLU A 275 -5.76 15.36 9.54
C GLU A 275 -6.01 14.37 10.71
N ASP A 276 -6.23 13.09 10.40
CA ASP A 276 -6.45 12.04 11.41
C ASP A 276 -5.31 11.94 12.43
N GLY A 277 -4.07 12.16 11.99
CA GLY A 277 -2.91 12.16 12.87
C GLY A 277 -2.96 13.23 13.95
N VAL A 278 -3.71 14.31 13.75
CA VAL A 278 -3.99 15.33 14.76
C VAL A 278 -5.08 14.84 15.70
N LEU A 279 -6.18 14.30 15.17
CA LEU A 279 -7.28 13.74 15.98
C LEU A 279 -6.78 12.66 16.94
N ILE A 280 -5.97 11.72 16.44
CA ILE A 280 -5.33 10.67 17.25
C ILE A 280 -4.55 11.26 18.42
N ARG A 281 -3.77 12.32 18.18
CA ARG A 281 -2.97 12.96 19.24
C ARG A 281 -3.82 13.70 20.25
N VAL A 282 -4.92 14.32 19.81
CA VAL A 282 -5.87 14.99 20.70
C VAL A 282 -6.58 13.97 21.60
N ILE A 283 -7.06 12.85 21.04
CA ILE A 283 -7.70 11.78 21.81
C ILE A 283 -6.73 11.21 22.86
N LYS A 284 -5.50 10.86 22.45
CA LYS A 284 -4.48 10.35 23.36
C LYS A 284 -4.14 11.34 24.47
N ALA A 285 -4.00 12.63 24.14
CA ALA A 285 -3.70 13.66 25.13
C ALA A 285 -4.86 13.89 26.10
N ALA A 286 -6.10 14.01 25.61
CA ALA A 286 -7.29 14.17 26.44
C ALA A 286 -7.49 12.98 27.40
N SER A 287 -7.27 11.76 26.89
CA SER A 287 -7.31 10.53 27.68
C SER A 287 -6.23 10.53 28.78
N THR A 288 -4.99 10.89 28.44
CA THR A 288 -3.87 10.96 29.40
C THR A 288 -4.11 12.03 30.47
N ASP A 289 -4.69 13.16 30.10
CA ASP A 289 -4.98 14.28 31.00
C ASP A 289 -6.27 14.05 31.82
N GLY A 290 -6.99 12.95 31.60
CA GLY A 290 -8.27 12.66 32.27
C GLY A 290 -9.40 13.63 31.88
N THR A 291 -9.27 14.30 30.73
CA THR A 291 -10.20 15.33 30.24
C THR A 291 -11.03 14.87 29.03
N LEU A 292 -11.00 13.59 28.69
CA LEU A 292 -11.71 13.08 27.52
C LEU A 292 -13.24 13.24 27.63
N ASP A 293 -13.82 13.19 28.83
CA ASP A 293 -15.24 13.49 29.06
C ASP A 293 -15.58 14.96 28.81
N GLN A 294 -14.57 15.83 28.94
CA GLN A 294 -14.62 17.26 28.63
C GLN A 294 -13.99 17.54 27.27
N ALA A 295 -13.84 16.51 26.42
CA ALA A 295 -13.18 16.64 25.14
C ALA A 295 -13.79 17.80 24.33
N PRO A 296 -12.98 18.48 23.52
CA PRO A 296 -13.43 19.67 22.82
C PRO A 296 -14.69 19.38 21.99
N LEU A 297 -15.66 20.29 22.08
CA LEU A 297 -16.94 20.21 21.40
C LEU A 297 -16.73 19.92 19.91
N GLY A 298 -17.38 18.87 19.39
CA GLY A 298 -17.27 18.44 17.99
C GLY A 298 -16.15 17.45 17.65
N LEU A 299 -15.25 17.10 18.59
CA LEU A 299 -14.21 16.08 18.33
C LEU A 299 -14.82 14.71 17.99
N MET A 300 -15.75 14.25 18.83
CA MET A 300 -16.40 12.96 18.63
C MET A 300 -17.25 12.93 17.37
N ASP A 301 -17.97 14.02 17.07
CA ASP A 301 -18.80 14.14 15.86
C ASP A 301 -17.96 14.04 14.57
N GLU A 302 -16.80 14.72 14.53
CA GLU A 302 -15.91 14.64 13.39
C GLU A 302 -15.27 13.24 13.26
N CYS A 303 -14.85 12.64 14.37
CA CYS A 303 -14.36 11.25 14.37
C CYS A 303 -15.44 10.28 13.87
N ARG A 304 -16.67 10.39 14.37
CA ARG A 304 -17.83 9.61 13.93
C ARG A 304 -18.06 9.75 12.44
N LYS A 305 -18.10 10.99 11.93
CA LYS A 305 -18.26 11.28 10.51
C LYS A 305 -17.19 10.62 9.63
N ARG A 306 -15.92 10.64 10.05
CA ARG A 306 -14.80 10.03 9.31
C ARG A 306 -14.84 8.51 9.34
N LEU A 307 -15.09 7.94 10.53
CA LEU A 307 -15.13 6.50 10.74
C LEU A 307 -16.35 5.85 10.07
N LEU A 308 -17.43 6.58 9.81
CA LEU A 308 -18.60 6.09 9.06
C LEU A 308 -18.39 6.07 7.54
N THR A 309 -17.23 6.50 7.03
CA THR A 309 -16.90 6.41 5.60
C THR A 309 -16.42 5.01 5.21
N ARG A 310 -16.53 4.62 3.94
CA ARG A 310 -16.05 3.30 3.46
C ARG A 310 -14.54 3.07 3.65
N ASN A 311 -13.76 4.13 3.84
CA ASN A 311 -12.32 4.06 4.07
C ASN A 311 -11.99 4.42 5.52
N THR A 312 -12.57 3.68 6.46
CA THR A 312 -12.36 3.85 7.90
C THR A 312 -10.87 3.84 8.25
N SER A 313 -10.41 4.90 8.91
CA SER A 313 -9.03 4.99 9.40
C SER A 313 -8.83 4.02 10.57
N LEU A 314 -8.15 2.89 10.32
CA LEU A 314 -7.86 1.88 11.34
C LEU A 314 -7.06 2.47 12.51
N SER A 315 -6.18 3.43 12.25
CA SER A 315 -5.38 4.10 13.29
C SER A 315 -6.23 5.00 14.20
N LEU A 316 -7.28 5.62 13.66
CA LEU A 316 -8.22 6.41 14.45
C LEU A 316 -9.16 5.49 15.24
N LEU A 317 -9.63 4.40 14.61
CA LEU A 317 -10.47 3.40 15.27
C LEU A 317 -9.74 2.68 16.41
N SER A 318 -8.46 2.32 16.21
CA SER A 318 -7.61 1.74 17.27
C SER A 318 -7.36 2.71 18.40
N THR A 319 -7.15 3.99 18.09
CA THR A 319 -7.00 5.02 19.13
C THR A 319 -8.29 5.22 19.92
N ALA A 320 -9.45 5.20 19.25
CA ALA A 320 -10.75 5.35 19.89
C ALA A 320 -11.05 4.22 20.88
N ILE A 321 -10.70 2.97 20.57
CA ILE A 321 -10.91 1.86 21.52
C ILE A 321 -9.88 1.85 22.66
N GLU A 322 -8.61 2.13 22.38
CA GLU A 322 -7.54 2.07 23.39
C GLU A 322 -7.57 3.21 24.40
N TYR A 323 -7.92 4.41 23.95
CA TYR A 323 -7.86 5.62 24.77
C TYR A 323 -9.24 6.22 25.06
N GLY A 324 -10.30 5.61 24.51
CA GLY A 324 -11.67 6.07 24.66
C GLY A 324 -12.29 5.81 26.02
N ASN A 325 -13.31 6.61 26.36
CA ASN A 325 -14.26 6.33 27.43
C ASN A 325 -15.45 5.52 26.87
N ARG A 326 -16.51 5.35 27.68
CA ARG A 326 -17.73 4.64 27.29
C ARG A 326 -18.32 5.14 25.96
N ASP A 327 -18.47 6.44 25.76
CA ASP A 327 -19.06 7.00 24.53
C ASP A 327 -18.21 6.69 23.29
N TRP A 328 -16.88 6.73 23.43
CA TRP A 328 -15.96 6.33 22.37
C TRP A 328 -16.04 4.83 22.07
N HIS A 329 -16.20 3.98 23.08
CA HIS A 329 -16.43 2.56 22.88
C HIS A 329 -17.75 2.32 22.14
N HIS A 330 -18.84 2.98 22.54
CA HIS A 330 -20.12 2.93 21.83
C HIS A 330 -19.96 3.31 20.35
N LEU A 331 -19.23 4.40 20.05
CA LEU A 331 -18.91 4.78 18.68
C LEU A 331 -18.14 3.66 17.95
N VAL A 332 -17.10 3.08 18.54
CA VAL A 332 -16.34 1.98 17.92
C VAL A 332 -17.27 0.82 17.57
N PHE A 333 -18.15 0.40 18.48
CA PHE A 333 -19.06 -0.71 18.24
C PHE A 333 -20.17 -0.37 17.24
N GLU A 334 -20.56 0.90 17.09
CA GLU A 334 -21.42 1.35 15.99
C GLU A 334 -20.76 1.20 14.63
N ILE A 335 -19.48 1.57 14.53
CA ILE A 335 -18.71 1.35 13.31
C ILE A 335 -18.59 -0.15 13.01
N LEU A 336 -18.32 -0.99 14.01
CA LEU A 336 -18.22 -2.43 13.84
C LEU A 336 -19.58 -3.10 13.54
N ALA A 337 -20.69 -2.56 14.05
CA ALA A 337 -22.03 -3.02 13.70
C ALA A 337 -22.33 -2.77 12.21
N ARG A 338 -21.84 -1.65 11.67
CA ARG A 338 -22.05 -1.27 10.27
C ARG A 338 -21.05 -1.90 9.31
N PHE A 339 -19.80 -2.09 9.73
CA PHE A 339 -18.69 -2.63 8.94
C PHE A 339 -17.94 -3.72 9.72
N PRO A 340 -18.53 -4.93 9.86
CA PRO A 340 -18.00 -5.99 10.72
C PRO A 340 -16.61 -6.47 10.31
N GLU A 341 -16.26 -6.36 9.03
CA GLU A 341 -14.94 -6.68 8.49
C GLU A 341 -13.79 -5.91 9.16
N HIS A 342 -14.06 -4.71 9.69
CA HIS A 342 -13.05 -3.91 10.37
C HIS A 342 -12.62 -4.51 11.72
N ALA A 343 -13.43 -5.37 12.37
CA ALA A 343 -13.10 -5.94 13.66
C ALA A 343 -11.82 -6.80 13.61
N VAL A 344 -11.66 -7.59 12.54
CA VAL A 344 -10.49 -8.44 12.33
C VAL A 344 -9.25 -7.58 12.06
N SER A 345 -9.38 -6.59 11.16
CA SER A 345 -8.29 -5.66 10.83
C SER A 345 -7.87 -4.81 12.03
N LEU A 346 -8.82 -4.40 12.87
CA LEU A 346 -8.59 -3.64 14.09
C LEU A 346 -7.75 -4.45 15.08
N LEU A 347 -8.13 -5.71 15.36
CA LEU A 347 -7.33 -6.59 16.23
C LEU A 347 -5.90 -6.81 15.70
N SER A 348 -5.75 -7.00 14.39
CA SER A 348 -4.43 -7.12 13.78
C SER A 348 -3.60 -5.83 13.95
N ALA A 349 -4.22 -4.66 13.75
CA ALA A 349 -3.56 -3.38 13.96
C ALA A 349 -3.17 -3.15 15.44
N LEU A 350 -4.04 -3.54 16.37
CA LEU A 350 -3.78 -3.46 17.80
C LEU A 350 -2.65 -4.41 18.21
N ALA A 351 -2.55 -5.62 17.67
CA ALA A 351 -1.41 -6.51 17.95
C ALA A 351 -0.05 -5.90 17.56
N MET A 352 -0.03 -4.99 16.58
CA MET A 352 1.20 -4.31 16.14
C MET A 352 1.52 -3.06 16.97
N SER A 353 0.51 -2.40 17.55
CA SER A 353 0.64 -1.03 18.08
C SER A 353 0.25 -0.88 19.55
N SER A 354 -0.56 -1.79 20.08
CA SER A 354 -1.10 -1.75 21.43
C SER A 354 -0.06 -2.14 22.48
N GLU A 355 -0.20 -1.58 23.67
CA GLU A 355 0.51 -2.06 24.86
C GLU A 355 -0.21 -3.25 25.53
N LEU A 356 -1.46 -3.53 25.16
CA LEU A 356 -2.26 -4.61 25.73
C LEU A 356 -2.15 -5.90 24.92
N ILE A 357 -2.27 -5.84 23.60
CA ILE A 357 -2.33 -7.02 22.73
C ILE A 357 -0.93 -7.40 22.21
N ALA A 358 -0.56 -8.68 22.34
CA ALA A 358 0.70 -9.23 21.86
C ALA A 358 0.54 -10.03 20.56
N SER A 359 -0.48 -10.88 20.47
CA SER A 359 -0.73 -11.69 19.27
C SER A 359 -2.20 -12.05 19.11
N VAL A 360 -2.61 -12.31 17.87
CA VAL A 360 -3.98 -12.67 17.50
C VAL A 360 -3.92 -13.85 16.54
N GLU A 361 -4.60 -14.96 16.88
CA GLU A 361 -4.65 -16.19 16.09
C GLU A 361 -6.11 -16.59 15.84
N PHE A 362 -6.44 -16.96 14.60
CA PHE A 362 -7.75 -17.54 14.25
C PHE A 362 -7.60 -19.01 13.92
N ARG A 363 -8.45 -19.85 14.51
CA ARG A 363 -8.49 -21.30 14.32
C ARG A 363 -9.88 -21.71 13.84
N SER A 364 -9.92 -22.65 12.89
CA SER A 364 -11.18 -23.29 12.50
C SER A 364 -11.45 -24.45 13.45
N THR A 365 -12.60 -24.45 14.11
CA THR A 365 -12.97 -25.51 15.06
C THR A 365 -13.83 -26.59 14.41
N ASP A 366 -14.34 -26.35 13.19
CA ASP A 366 -15.11 -27.31 12.41
C ASP A 366 -14.62 -27.43 10.96
N MET A 367 -15.03 -28.52 10.31
CA MET A 367 -14.74 -28.82 8.89
C MET A 367 -15.53 -27.92 7.93
N THR A 368 -16.67 -27.37 8.39
CA THR A 368 -17.51 -26.47 7.60
C THR A 368 -16.97 -25.03 7.56
N ASN A 369 -16.00 -24.69 8.43
CA ASN A 369 -15.48 -23.34 8.68
C ASN A 369 -16.56 -22.33 9.10
N LEU A 370 -17.70 -22.78 9.60
CA LEU A 370 -18.78 -21.91 10.07
C LEU A 370 -18.61 -21.52 11.53
N THR A 371 -17.70 -22.21 12.23
CA THR A 371 -17.27 -21.88 13.58
C THR A 371 -15.81 -21.45 13.57
N GLN A 372 -15.50 -20.33 14.20
CA GLN A 372 -14.15 -19.80 14.31
C GLN A 372 -13.81 -19.51 15.77
N GLU A 373 -12.69 -20.03 16.23
CA GLU A 373 -12.07 -19.64 17.49
C GLU A 373 -11.05 -18.54 17.21
N LEU A 374 -11.15 -17.45 17.96
CA LEU A 374 -10.15 -16.40 18.04
C LEU A 374 -9.42 -16.54 19.37
N VAL A 375 -8.09 -16.58 19.32
CA VAL A 375 -7.22 -16.57 20.48
C VAL A 375 -6.39 -15.30 20.47
N VAL A 376 -6.55 -14.46 21.47
CA VAL A 376 -5.77 -13.24 21.67
C VAL A 376 -4.87 -13.41 22.89
N ARG A 377 -3.56 -13.22 22.71
CA ARG A 377 -2.61 -13.14 23.82
C ARG A 377 -2.30 -11.69 24.11
N THR A 378 -2.37 -11.33 25.37
CA THR A 378 -2.01 -10.00 25.86
C THR A 378 -0.53 -9.94 26.25
N LYS A 379 0.05 -8.74 26.31
CA LYS A 379 1.45 -8.55 26.75
C LYS A 379 1.68 -8.88 28.22
N SER A 380 0.62 -8.88 29.04
CA SER A 380 0.67 -9.35 30.44
C SER A 380 0.65 -10.88 30.57
N GLY A 381 0.48 -11.62 29.46
CA GLY A 381 0.44 -13.08 29.44
C GLY A 381 -0.97 -13.69 29.56
N LEU A 382 -2.02 -12.88 29.73
CA LEU A 382 -3.40 -13.35 29.72
C LEU A 382 -3.82 -13.77 28.31
N THR A 383 -4.61 -14.83 28.20
CA THR A 383 -5.17 -15.34 26.94
C THR A 383 -6.69 -15.21 26.95
N VAL A 384 -7.23 -14.49 25.97
CA VAL A 384 -8.67 -14.38 25.73
C VAL A 384 -9.02 -15.27 24.54
N SER A 385 -9.96 -16.21 24.72
CA SER A 385 -10.48 -17.06 23.64
C SER A 385 -11.97 -16.80 23.42
N LYS A 386 -12.35 -16.58 22.15
CA LYS A 386 -13.73 -16.39 21.73
C LYS A 386 -14.07 -17.29 20.56
N ILE A 387 -15.09 -18.11 20.75
CA ILE A 387 -15.64 -18.96 19.70
C ILE A 387 -16.92 -18.31 19.21
N ALA A 388 -17.07 -18.21 17.89
CA ALA A 388 -18.28 -17.70 17.27
C ALA A 388 -18.66 -18.49 16.02
N THR A 389 -19.96 -18.60 15.80
CA THR A 389 -20.59 -19.17 14.61
C THR A 389 -21.09 -18.08 13.68
N GLY A 390 -21.12 -18.38 12.38
CA GLY A 390 -21.67 -17.47 11.37
C GLY A 390 -22.19 -18.22 10.14
N SER A 391 -22.99 -17.53 9.32
CA SER A 391 -23.48 -18.06 8.03
C SER A 391 -22.36 -18.33 7.01
N ASN A 392 -21.19 -17.73 7.22
CA ASN A 392 -19.97 -18.02 6.49
C ASN A 392 -18.73 -17.79 7.40
N LYS A 393 -17.58 -18.26 6.94
CA LYS A 393 -16.30 -18.13 7.65
C LYS A 393 -15.94 -16.69 8.00
N ALA A 394 -16.21 -15.73 7.12
CA ALA A 394 -15.88 -14.33 7.35
C ALA A 394 -16.71 -13.76 8.51
N LEU A 395 -18.02 -14.01 8.52
CA LEU A 395 -18.91 -13.56 9.59
C LEU A 395 -18.56 -14.21 10.93
N ALA A 396 -18.22 -15.50 10.94
CA ALA A 396 -17.76 -16.19 12.15
C ALA A 396 -16.48 -15.54 12.73
N LYS A 397 -15.51 -15.17 11.88
CA LYS A 397 -14.30 -14.44 12.30
C LYS A 397 -14.60 -13.04 12.82
N GLN A 398 -15.48 -12.32 12.15
CA GLN A 398 -15.86 -10.95 12.54
C GLN A 398 -16.56 -10.96 13.89
N ARG A 399 -17.46 -11.92 14.13
CA ARG A 399 -18.17 -12.07 15.40
C ARG A 399 -17.24 -12.45 16.54
N SER A 400 -16.34 -13.41 16.35
CA SER A 400 -15.36 -13.75 17.40
C SER A 400 -14.42 -12.58 17.71
N ALA A 401 -14.04 -11.79 16.70
CA ALA A 401 -13.28 -10.56 16.88
C ALA A 401 -14.01 -9.50 17.71
N ILE A 402 -15.29 -9.22 17.41
CA ILE A 402 -16.10 -8.26 18.17
C ILE A 402 -16.23 -8.71 19.63
N LEU A 403 -16.53 -9.98 19.87
CA LEU A 403 -16.64 -10.53 21.23
C LEU A 403 -15.32 -10.41 22.01
N ALA A 404 -14.18 -10.60 21.35
CA ALA A 404 -12.88 -10.48 21.99
C ALA A 404 -12.58 -9.01 22.33
N LEU A 405 -12.90 -8.06 21.45
CA LEU A 405 -12.73 -6.64 21.70
C LEU A 405 -13.55 -6.16 22.91
N ILE A 406 -14.80 -6.63 23.04
CA ILE A 406 -15.66 -6.33 24.19
C ILE A 406 -15.00 -6.80 25.50
N GLU A 407 -14.49 -8.03 25.53
CA GLU A 407 -13.85 -8.58 26.74
C GLU A 407 -12.52 -7.91 27.06
N ILE A 408 -11.63 -7.73 26.07
CA ILE A 408 -10.29 -7.18 26.27
C ILE A 408 -10.35 -5.75 26.80
N TYR A 409 -11.26 -4.93 26.25
CA TYR A 409 -11.42 -3.54 26.65
C TYR A 409 -12.51 -3.33 27.71
N GLN A 410 -13.08 -4.41 28.26
CA GLN A 410 -14.11 -4.40 29.30
C GLN A 410 -15.27 -3.46 28.98
N VAL A 411 -15.77 -3.54 27.75
CA VAL A 411 -16.76 -2.60 27.23
C VAL A 411 -18.14 -2.97 27.77
N GLU A 412 -18.76 -2.06 28.51
CA GLU A 412 -20.12 -2.21 29.02
C GLU A 412 -21.14 -1.78 27.97
N LEU A 413 -21.87 -2.74 27.39
CA LEU A 413 -22.99 -2.51 26.47
C LEU A 413 -24.26 -3.13 27.04
N SER A 414 -25.20 -2.33 27.55
CA SER A 414 -26.51 -2.82 27.99
C SER A 414 -27.34 -3.35 26.81
N GLU A 415 -28.41 -4.12 27.08
CA GLU A 415 -29.28 -4.63 26.00
C GLU A 415 -29.86 -3.48 25.15
N SER A 416 -30.22 -2.36 25.79
CA SER A 416 -30.66 -1.13 25.12
C SER A 416 -29.56 -0.55 24.22
N ASP A 417 -28.32 -0.48 24.72
CA ASP A 417 -27.18 0.03 23.95
C ASP A 417 -26.90 -0.85 22.73
N GLN A 418 -26.98 -2.17 22.90
CA GLN A 418 -26.75 -3.12 21.82
C GLN A 418 -27.82 -3.05 20.73
N GLU A 419 -29.06 -2.73 21.09
CA GLU A 419 -30.17 -2.53 20.17
C GLU A 419 -30.03 -1.19 19.41
N GLU A 420 -29.72 -0.11 20.13
CA GLU A 420 -29.50 1.22 19.56
C GLU A 420 -28.37 1.23 18.53
N ILE A 421 -27.23 0.64 18.90
CA ILE A 421 -26.05 0.54 18.02
C ILE A 421 -26.27 -0.49 16.89
N GLY A 422 -27.23 -1.41 17.07
CA GLY A 422 -27.52 -2.49 16.12
C GLY A 422 -26.50 -3.64 16.14
N ILE A 423 -25.56 -3.64 17.08
CA ILE A 423 -24.55 -4.69 17.25
C ILE A 423 -25.19 -6.03 17.63
N ASN A 424 -26.39 -6.01 18.23
CA ASN A 424 -27.20 -7.20 18.53
C ASN A 424 -27.38 -8.12 17.32
N LYS A 425 -27.51 -7.57 16.10
CA LYS A 425 -27.65 -8.37 14.86
C LYS A 425 -26.42 -9.24 14.56
N ILE A 426 -25.27 -8.87 15.11
CA ILE A 426 -24.01 -9.61 14.97
C ILE A 426 -23.76 -10.49 16.20
N LEU A 427 -24.12 -10.01 17.39
CA LEU A 427 -23.90 -10.75 18.65
C LEU A 427 -24.88 -11.91 18.83
N THR A 428 -26.14 -11.76 18.40
CA THR A 428 -27.17 -12.80 18.47
C THR A 428 -26.97 -13.86 17.38
N ASP A 429 -27.26 -15.11 17.73
CA ASP A 429 -27.09 -16.25 16.84
C ASP A 429 -28.21 -16.26 15.78
N PRO A 430 -27.91 -16.43 14.48
CA PRO A 430 -28.96 -16.72 13.49
C PRO A 430 -29.67 -18.06 13.74
N VAL A 431 -29.21 -18.86 14.70
CA VAL A 431 -29.62 -20.25 14.95
C VAL A 431 -30.53 -20.39 16.19
N SER A 432 -30.67 -19.37 17.05
CA SER A 432 -31.37 -19.51 18.34
C SER A 432 -32.87 -19.17 18.36
N LYS A 433 -33.55 -19.21 17.21
CA LYS A 433 -35.03 -19.23 17.15
C LYS A 433 -35.54 -20.34 16.23
N ALA A 434 -35.37 -21.57 16.66
CA ALA A 434 -36.23 -22.68 16.28
C ALA A 434 -36.67 -23.38 17.57
N SER A 435 -37.65 -22.79 18.25
CA SER A 435 -38.52 -23.51 19.18
C SER A 435 -39.27 -24.57 18.40
N ASP A 436 -39.26 -25.80 18.93
CA ASP A 436 -40.29 -26.83 18.76
C ASP A 436 -40.91 -26.93 17.37
N ASN A 437 -40.19 -27.53 16.42
CA ASN A 437 -40.77 -28.41 15.43
C ASN A 437 -39.66 -29.32 14.87
N GLU A 438 -40.00 -30.59 14.72
CA GLU A 438 -39.15 -31.69 14.24
C GLU A 438 -38.28 -31.33 13.01
N PRO A 439 -37.11 -31.99 12.83
CA PRO A 439 -36.18 -31.66 11.77
C PRO A 439 -36.74 -32.03 10.39
N GLY A 440 -37.39 -31.05 9.74
CA GLY A 440 -37.59 -31.04 8.30
C GLY A 440 -36.26 -30.75 7.60
N GLN A 441 -35.50 -31.80 7.27
CA GLN A 441 -34.38 -31.73 6.34
C GLN A 441 -34.85 -31.08 5.03
N LYS A 442 -34.35 -29.89 4.70
CA LYS A 442 -34.28 -29.47 3.30
C LYS A 442 -33.02 -30.07 2.71
N GLU A 443 -33.16 -31.28 2.15
CA GLU A 443 -32.16 -31.88 1.27
C GLU A 443 -31.88 -30.95 0.08
N ILE A 444 -30.68 -30.39 0.01
CA ILE A 444 -30.18 -29.81 -1.23
C ILE A 444 -29.70 -30.98 -2.09
N SER A 445 -30.51 -31.34 -3.10
CA SER A 445 -30.24 -32.41 -4.06
C SER A 445 -28.79 -32.42 -4.54
N ILE A 446 -28.16 -33.61 -4.61
CA ILE A 446 -26.82 -33.87 -5.17
C ILE A 446 -26.66 -33.22 -6.57
N ASN A 447 -27.76 -33.04 -7.31
CA ASN A 447 -27.76 -32.42 -8.63
C ASN A 447 -27.35 -30.93 -8.62
N ALA A 448 -27.56 -30.19 -7.53
CA ALA A 448 -27.12 -28.79 -7.41
C ALA A 448 -25.58 -28.64 -7.42
N CYS A 449 -24.84 -29.71 -7.11
CA CYS A 449 -23.38 -29.74 -7.21
C CYS A 449 -22.89 -29.88 -8.66
N LEU A 450 -23.77 -30.16 -9.63
CA LEU A 450 -23.46 -30.31 -11.06
C LEU A 450 -23.94 -29.11 -11.91
N GLU A 451 -24.40 -28.05 -11.27
CA GLU A 451 -24.65 -26.76 -11.91
C GLU A 451 -23.33 -26.03 -12.21
N ASP A 452 -23.24 -25.43 -13.40
CA ASP A 452 -22.03 -24.73 -13.83
C ASP A 452 -21.72 -23.53 -12.91
N PRO A 453 -20.51 -23.44 -12.33
CA PRO A 453 -20.18 -22.36 -11.41
C PRO A 453 -20.02 -21.03 -12.16
N SER A 454 -20.74 -19.99 -11.73
CA SER A 454 -20.71 -18.63 -12.32
C SER A 454 -19.32 -17.97 -12.27
N ASN A 455 -18.49 -18.34 -11.30
CA ASN A 455 -17.10 -17.89 -11.13
C ASN A 455 -16.06 -18.86 -11.74
N GLY A 456 -16.51 -19.96 -12.36
CA GLY A 456 -15.65 -20.98 -12.95
C GLY A 456 -14.83 -21.81 -11.97
N ASN A 457 -15.24 -21.89 -10.70
CA ASN A 457 -14.63 -22.72 -9.66
C ASN A 457 -15.02 -24.20 -9.78
N TYR A 458 -14.57 -24.88 -10.83
CA TYR A 458 -14.85 -26.29 -11.06
C TYR A 458 -14.24 -27.21 -9.98
N LYS A 459 -13.07 -26.85 -9.44
CA LYS A 459 -12.42 -27.58 -8.35
C LYS A 459 -13.29 -27.63 -7.10
N GLY A 460 -13.87 -26.50 -6.69
CA GLY A 460 -14.79 -26.42 -5.57
C GLY A 460 -16.04 -27.29 -5.76
N LYS A 461 -16.65 -27.26 -6.95
CA LYS A 461 -17.85 -28.05 -7.26
C LYS A 461 -17.59 -29.56 -7.24
N VAL A 462 -16.48 -30.02 -7.80
CA VAL A 462 -16.09 -31.45 -7.77
C VAL A 462 -15.85 -31.93 -6.34
N LEU A 463 -15.15 -31.13 -5.52
CA LEU A 463 -14.91 -31.48 -4.12
C LEU A 463 -16.20 -31.47 -3.29
N GLU A 464 -17.10 -30.51 -3.53
CA GLU A 464 -18.43 -30.48 -2.90
C GLU A 464 -19.26 -31.72 -3.26
N TYR A 465 -19.21 -32.15 -4.53
CA TYR A 465 -19.85 -33.38 -4.99
C TYR A 465 -19.26 -34.62 -4.29
N CYS A 466 -17.92 -34.75 -4.20
CA CYS A 466 -17.26 -35.84 -3.49
C CYS A 466 -17.72 -35.97 -2.03
N VAL A 467 -17.85 -34.85 -1.33
CA VAL A 467 -18.30 -34.81 0.07
C VAL A 467 -19.75 -35.29 0.19
N LYS A 468 -20.67 -34.80 -0.66
CA LYS A 468 -22.08 -35.20 -0.59
C LYS A 468 -22.31 -36.64 -1.04
N ALA A 469 -21.62 -37.08 -2.09
CA ALA A 469 -21.71 -38.44 -2.62
C ALA A 469 -20.88 -39.47 -1.82
N LYS A 470 -20.12 -39.03 -0.81
CA LYS A 470 -19.20 -39.87 -0.01
C LYS A 470 -18.18 -40.64 -0.86
N ILE A 471 -17.64 -39.98 -1.90
CA ILE A 471 -16.62 -40.53 -2.81
C ILE A 471 -15.26 -39.88 -2.50
N ALA A 472 -14.18 -40.65 -2.60
CA ALA A 472 -12.83 -40.11 -2.44
C ALA A 472 -12.53 -39.01 -3.48
N PRO A 473 -11.83 -37.92 -3.10
CA PRO A 473 -11.52 -36.82 -4.02
C PRO A 473 -10.49 -37.22 -5.09
N PRO A 474 -10.38 -36.45 -6.20
CA PRO A 474 -9.36 -36.69 -7.23
C PRO A 474 -7.93 -36.62 -6.68
N HIS A 475 -7.08 -37.55 -7.08
CA HIS A 475 -5.63 -37.47 -6.88
C HIS A 475 -5.03 -36.55 -7.94
N VAL A 476 -4.20 -35.59 -7.53
CA VAL A 476 -3.65 -34.56 -8.43
C VAL A 476 -2.13 -34.61 -8.41
N SER A 477 -1.53 -34.68 -9.59
CA SER A 477 -0.09 -34.53 -9.81
C SER A 477 0.18 -33.38 -10.77
N SER A 478 1.30 -32.69 -10.59
CA SER A 478 1.67 -31.55 -11.43
C SER A 478 3.16 -31.51 -11.72
N THR A 479 3.52 -31.14 -12.95
CA THR A 479 4.89 -30.92 -13.38
C THR A 479 5.03 -29.52 -14.02
N MET A 480 6.25 -28.98 -13.97
CA MET A 480 6.57 -27.66 -14.51
C MET A 480 7.71 -27.80 -15.51
N GLU A 481 7.55 -27.18 -16.68
CA GLU A 481 8.55 -27.10 -17.73
C GLU A 481 8.92 -25.64 -17.96
N GLN A 482 10.22 -25.34 -17.91
CA GLN A 482 10.77 -24.01 -18.09
C GLN A 482 11.35 -23.89 -19.50
N LEU A 483 10.68 -23.11 -20.36
CA LEU A 483 11.13 -22.81 -21.73
C LEU A 483 11.87 -21.47 -21.73
N ALA A 484 12.72 -21.23 -22.74
CA ALA A 484 13.59 -20.05 -22.83
C ALA A 484 12.85 -18.69 -22.72
N THR A 485 11.55 -18.65 -23.01
CA THR A 485 10.72 -17.43 -22.98
C THR A 485 9.41 -17.57 -22.21
N SER A 486 9.12 -18.73 -21.60
CA SER A 486 7.85 -18.95 -20.87
C SER A 486 7.89 -20.15 -19.92
N THR A 487 7.05 -20.13 -18.88
CA THR A 487 6.82 -21.30 -18.01
C THR A 487 5.52 -21.99 -18.41
N ARG A 488 5.51 -23.31 -18.45
CA ARG A 488 4.32 -24.12 -18.73
C ARG A 488 4.11 -25.14 -17.61
N HIS A 489 2.88 -25.21 -17.10
CA HIS A 489 2.46 -26.14 -16.05
C HIS A 489 1.54 -27.20 -16.65
N TYR A 490 1.81 -28.46 -16.32
CA TYR A 490 0.97 -29.60 -16.66
C TYR A 490 0.39 -30.18 -15.38
N VAL A 491 -0.94 -30.36 -15.34
CA VAL A 491 -1.66 -30.96 -14.21
C VAL A 491 -2.38 -32.20 -14.71
N THR A 492 -2.21 -33.32 -14.02
CA THR A 492 -3.01 -34.54 -14.22
C THR A 492 -3.84 -34.81 -12.98
N ALA A 493 -5.14 -34.96 -13.15
CA ALA A 493 -6.08 -35.29 -12.08
C ALA A 493 -6.74 -36.64 -12.38
N GLU A 494 -6.59 -37.59 -11.46
CA GLU A 494 -7.17 -38.93 -11.53
C GLU A 494 -8.33 -39.04 -10.55
N PHE A 495 -9.50 -39.45 -11.03
CA PHE A 495 -10.71 -39.52 -10.23
C PHE A 495 -11.46 -40.82 -10.48
N VAL A 496 -11.72 -41.57 -9.41
CA VAL A 496 -12.50 -42.82 -9.49
C VAL A 496 -13.98 -42.47 -9.34
N PHE A 497 -14.76 -42.67 -10.41
CA PHE A 497 -16.18 -42.35 -10.46
C PHE A 497 -16.96 -43.52 -11.04
N LEU A 498 -17.95 -44.03 -10.29
CA LEU A 498 -18.77 -45.19 -10.67
C LEU A 498 -17.96 -46.42 -11.12
N GLY A 499 -16.82 -46.67 -10.47
CA GLY A 499 -15.93 -47.80 -10.81
C GLY A 499 -15.03 -47.58 -12.02
N CYS A 500 -15.12 -46.42 -12.69
CA CYS A 500 -14.23 -46.03 -13.79
C CYS A 500 -13.18 -45.01 -13.31
N VAL A 501 -11.96 -45.11 -13.83
CA VAL A 501 -10.91 -44.10 -13.59
C VAL A 501 -11.02 -43.01 -14.67
N ILE A 502 -11.34 -41.80 -14.24
CA ILE A 502 -11.31 -40.59 -15.07
C ILE A 502 -9.93 -39.96 -14.92
N ILE A 503 -9.19 -39.87 -16.02
CA ILE A 503 -7.95 -39.08 -16.09
C ILE A 503 -8.28 -37.79 -16.84
N ALA A 504 -7.98 -36.66 -16.21
CA ALA A 504 -8.14 -35.33 -16.78
C ALA A 504 -6.81 -34.59 -16.78
N LYS A 505 -6.59 -33.76 -17.81
CA LYS A 505 -5.33 -33.03 -17.98
C LYS A 505 -5.58 -31.54 -18.20
N GLY A 506 -4.69 -30.72 -17.66
CA GLY A 506 -4.72 -29.27 -17.84
C GLY A 506 -3.34 -28.72 -18.12
N GLU A 507 -3.28 -27.73 -19.00
CA GLU A 507 -2.05 -27.08 -19.44
C GLU A 507 -2.24 -25.57 -19.49
N ALA A 508 -1.39 -24.84 -18.78
CA ALA A 508 -1.42 -23.37 -18.78
C ALA A 508 -0.08 -22.75 -18.37
N SER A 509 0.05 -21.44 -18.60
CA SER A 509 1.20 -20.65 -18.13
C SER A 509 1.21 -20.43 -16.61
N LYS A 510 0.08 -20.67 -15.93
CA LYS A 510 -0.06 -20.62 -14.46
C LYS A 510 -0.63 -21.93 -13.95
N LEU A 511 -0.07 -22.46 -12.85
CA LEU A 511 -0.54 -23.70 -12.22
C LEU A 511 -2.05 -23.69 -11.93
N ARG A 512 -2.58 -22.58 -11.42
CA ARG A 512 -4.00 -22.44 -11.07
C ARG A 512 -4.93 -22.60 -12.28
N ASP A 513 -4.50 -22.14 -13.45
CA ASP A 513 -5.29 -22.22 -14.69
C ASP A 513 -5.23 -23.65 -15.27
N ALA A 514 -4.08 -24.32 -15.15
CA ALA A 514 -3.92 -25.73 -15.50
C ALA A 514 -4.80 -26.62 -14.60
N GLU A 515 -4.82 -26.38 -13.28
CA GLU A 515 -5.72 -27.07 -12.36
C GLU A 515 -7.19 -26.82 -12.74
N ARG A 516 -7.56 -25.58 -13.06
CA ARG A 516 -8.93 -25.23 -13.43
C ARG A 516 -9.40 -25.99 -14.68
N GLN A 517 -8.53 -26.18 -15.66
CA GLN A 517 -8.84 -26.98 -16.85
C GLN A 517 -9.05 -28.47 -16.51
N ALA A 518 -8.14 -29.07 -15.75
CA ALA A 518 -8.24 -30.48 -15.35
C ALA A 518 -9.53 -30.75 -14.54
N PHE A 519 -9.87 -29.90 -13.58
CA PHE A 519 -11.09 -30.05 -12.78
C PHE A 519 -12.37 -29.74 -13.57
N LYS A 520 -12.31 -28.88 -14.60
CA LYS A 520 -13.45 -28.65 -15.51
C LYS A 520 -13.76 -29.91 -16.32
N GLU A 521 -12.74 -30.62 -16.78
CA GLU A 521 -12.93 -31.87 -17.53
C GLU A 521 -13.54 -32.97 -16.65
N ILE A 522 -13.06 -33.13 -15.40
CA ILE A 522 -13.67 -34.04 -14.41
C ILE A 522 -15.13 -33.67 -14.17
N PHE A 523 -15.42 -32.39 -13.93
CA PHE A 523 -16.78 -31.90 -13.68
C PHE A 523 -17.73 -32.23 -14.84
N LEU A 524 -17.30 -31.99 -16.08
CA LEU A 524 -18.11 -32.29 -17.27
C LEU A 524 -18.34 -33.80 -17.43
N LYS A 525 -17.33 -34.63 -17.14
CA LYS A 525 -17.45 -36.10 -17.19
C LYS A 525 -18.45 -36.61 -16.14
N ILE A 526 -18.38 -36.13 -14.89
CA ILE A 526 -19.37 -36.43 -13.84
C ILE A 526 -20.77 -36.02 -14.32
N LYS A 527 -20.93 -34.76 -14.72
CA LYS A 527 -22.22 -34.22 -15.20
C LYS A 527 -22.81 -35.04 -16.34
N SER A 528 -21.99 -35.43 -17.32
CA SER A 528 -22.43 -36.24 -18.47
C SER A 528 -22.79 -37.67 -18.11
N ALA A 529 -22.09 -38.28 -17.14
CA ALA A 529 -22.33 -39.64 -16.69
C ALA A 529 -23.59 -39.73 -15.83
N THR A 530 -23.80 -38.76 -14.94
CA THR A 530 -25.02 -38.64 -14.12
C THR A 530 -26.26 -38.40 -14.99
N LEU A 531 -26.15 -37.63 -16.08
CA LEU A 531 -27.23 -37.42 -17.06
C LEU A 531 -27.56 -38.67 -17.91
N LYS A 532 -26.60 -39.58 -18.13
CA LYS A 532 -26.78 -40.76 -19.00
C LYS A 532 -27.34 -42.00 -18.28
N GLN A 533 -27.21 -42.12 -16.97
CA GLN A 533 -27.55 -43.37 -16.26
C GLN A 533 -28.92 -43.40 -15.56
N ASN A 534 -29.71 -42.32 -15.57
CA ASN A 534 -31.02 -42.28 -14.87
C ASN A 534 -30.95 -42.85 -13.43
N ILE A 535 -29.83 -42.64 -12.75
CA ILE A 535 -29.65 -43.04 -11.35
C ILE A 535 -30.52 -42.09 -10.52
N PRO A 536 -31.53 -42.58 -9.77
CA PRO A 536 -32.30 -41.75 -8.87
C PRO A 536 -31.43 -41.29 -7.70
N ALA A 537 -31.66 -40.02 -7.31
CA ALA A 537 -31.22 -39.27 -6.13
C ALA A 537 -30.12 -39.85 -5.23
#